data_AF-A0A3E2VGM5-F1
#
_entry.id   AF-A0A3E2VGM5-F1
#
_cell.length_a   1.000
_cell.length_b   1.000
_cell.length_c   1.000
_cell.angle_alpha   90.00
_cell.angle_beta   90.00
_cell.angle_gamma   90.00
#
_symmetry.space_group_name_H-M   'P 1'
#
loop_
_entity.id
_entity.type
_entity.pdbx_description
1 polymer ?
#
loop_
_entity_poly.entity_id
_entity_poly.type
_entity_poly.pdbx_seq_one_letter_code
_entity_poly.pdbx_strand_id
1 'polypeptide(L)'
;ESIEFAQRAVDANLKEQTAEAERGGFEKGQEKGEEKGKKAFLKSQIAYKYGIEDDWVDTLSNHQIEDASIRILECDTYRDLKGKMENKEIRKQNK
;
A
#
# COMPACT_ATOMS: atom_id res chain seq x y z
N GLU A 1 -46.41 -18.57 9.49
CA GLU A 1 -45.43 -19.20 8.58
C GLU A 1 -44.84 -18.24 7.54
N SER A 2 -45.58 -17.72 6.56
CA SER A 2 -45.00 -16.86 5.49
C SER A 2 -44.39 -15.53 5.98
N ILE A 3 -45.03 -14.86 6.94
CA ILE A 3 -44.54 -13.58 7.49
C ILE A 3 -43.28 -13.77 8.34
N GLU A 4 -43.24 -14.81 9.18
CA GLU A 4 -42.06 -15.13 10.00
C GLU A 4 -40.87 -15.54 9.13
N PHE A 5 -41.13 -16.23 8.02
CA PHE A 5 -40.12 -16.56 7.03
C PHE A 5 -39.56 -15.29 6.36
N ALA A 6 -40.42 -14.37 5.94
CA ALA A 6 -40.01 -13.09 5.36
C ALA A 6 -39.21 -12.23 6.36
N GLN A 7 -39.66 -12.13 7.61
CA GLN A 7 -38.95 -11.38 8.65
C GLN A 7 -37.57 -11.98 8.92
N ARG A 8 -37.46 -13.32 9.01
CA ARG A 8 -36.19 -14.00 9.21
C ARG A 8 -35.22 -13.78 8.05
N ALA A 9 -35.72 -13.71 6.81
CA ALA A 9 -34.90 -13.41 5.65
C ALA A 9 -34.36 -11.97 5.68
N VAL A 10 -35.20 -10.99 6.07
CA VAL A 10 -34.79 -9.59 6.24
C VAL A 10 -33.72 -9.45 7.33
N ASP A 11 -33.93 -10.09 8.48
CA ASP A 11 -32.99 -10.04 9.61
C ASP A 11 -31.64 -10.69 9.26
N ALA A 12 -31.67 -11.81 8.53
CA ALA A 12 -30.47 -12.48 8.05
C ALA A 12 -29.68 -11.59 7.08
N ASN A 13 -30.37 -10.96 6.12
CA ASN A 13 -29.76 -10.08 5.15
C ASN A 13 -29.12 -8.84 5.80
N LEU A 14 -29.81 -8.23 6.77
CA LEU A 14 -29.27 -7.08 7.50
C LEU A 14 -27.98 -7.43 8.28
N LYS A 15 -27.95 -8.62 8.91
CA LYS A 15 -26.75 -9.13 9.58
C LYS A 15 -25.61 -9.39 8.60
N GLU A 16 -25.90 -9.99 7.45
CA GLU A 16 -24.92 -10.27 6.41
C GLU A 16 -24.30 -8.98 5.87
N GLN A 17 -25.11 -8.00 5.50
CA GLN A 17 -24.62 -6.69 5.03
C GLN A 17 -23.77 -5.97 6.08
N THR A 18 -24.14 -6.07 7.36
CA THR A 18 -23.36 -5.47 8.45
C THR A 18 -21.98 -6.13 8.56
N ALA A 19 -21.93 -7.47 8.54
CA ALA A 19 -20.67 -8.21 8.57
C ALA A 19 -19.80 -7.95 7.33
N GLU A 20 -20.40 -7.81 6.15
CA GLU A 20 -19.68 -7.42 4.93
C GLU A 20 -19.09 -6.01 5.01
N ALA A 21 -19.86 -5.05 5.51
CA ALA A 21 -19.37 -3.68 5.71
C ALA A 21 -18.20 -3.62 6.71
N GLU A 22 -18.30 -4.38 7.81
CA GLU A 22 -17.22 -4.49 8.80
C GLU A 22 -15.96 -5.13 8.21
N ARG A 23 -16.10 -6.26 7.49
CA ARG A 23 -14.97 -6.92 6.81
C ARG A 23 -14.31 -5.99 5.81
N GLY A 24 -15.09 -5.34 4.95
CA GLY A 24 -14.57 -4.40 3.96
C GLY A 24 -13.91 -3.17 4.59
N GLY A 25 -14.41 -2.69 5.73
CA GLY A 25 -13.78 -1.62 6.51
C GLY A 25 -12.43 -2.04 7.09
N PHE A 26 -12.35 -3.24 7.65
CA PHE A 26 -11.13 -3.80 8.21
C PHE A 26 -10.06 -4.03 7.13
N GLU A 27 -10.41 -4.65 6.01
CA GLU A 27 -9.49 -4.91 4.88
C GLU A 27 -8.90 -3.62 4.33
N LYS A 28 -9.75 -2.60 4.08
CA LYS A 28 -9.28 -1.27 3.63
C LYS A 28 -8.41 -0.57 4.66
N GLY A 29 -8.70 -0.76 5.95
CA GLY A 29 -7.88 -0.23 7.03
C GLY A 29 -6.49 -0.87 7.07
N GLN A 30 -6.44 -2.19 6.92
CA GLN A 30 -5.21 -2.96 6.90
C GLN A 30 -4.34 -2.60 5.69
N GLU A 31 -4.91 -2.52 4.48
CA GLU A 31 -4.20 -2.14 3.26
C GLU A 31 -3.55 -0.75 3.38
N LYS A 32 -4.30 0.24 3.86
CA LYS A 32 -3.79 1.60 4.11
C LYS A 32 -2.71 1.65 5.19
N GLY A 33 -2.86 0.82 6.23
CA GLY A 33 -1.88 0.70 7.30
C GLY A 33 -0.56 0.13 6.80
N GLU A 34 -0.63 -0.91 5.98
CA GLU A 34 0.53 -1.55 5.35
C GLU A 34 1.27 -0.59 4.41
N GLU A 35 0.54 0.12 3.53
CA GLU A 35 1.14 1.13 2.63
C GLU A 35 1.90 2.20 3.44
N LYS A 36 1.26 2.77 4.47
CA LYS A 36 1.89 3.79 5.33
C LYS A 36 3.13 3.24 6.04
N GLY A 37 3.06 2.00 6.53
CA GLY A 37 4.19 1.33 7.17
C GLY A 37 5.38 1.16 6.23
N LYS A 38 5.14 0.69 4.99
CA LYS A 38 6.17 0.55 3.95
C LYS A 38 6.80 1.89 3.60
N LYS A 39 6.01 2.96 3.43
CA LYS A 39 6.50 4.33 3.18
C LYS A 39 7.39 4.83 4.32
N ALA A 40 6.91 4.74 5.56
CA ALA A 40 7.65 5.18 6.74
C ALA A 40 8.98 4.42 6.91
N PHE A 41 8.97 3.11 6.65
CA PHE A 41 10.16 2.28 6.69
C PHE A 41 11.19 2.72 5.63
N LEU A 42 10.78 2.91 4.37
CA LEU A 42 11.69 3.37 3.33
C LEU A 42 12.23 4.78 3.61
N LYS A 43 11.41 5.73 4.07
CA LYS A 43 11.87 7.07 4.50
C LYS A 43 12.95 6.95 5.58
N SER A 44 12.74 6.09 6.57
CA SER A 44 13.73 5.86 7.65
C SER A 44 15.04 5.28 7.11
N GLN A 45 15.00 4.35 6.15
CA GLN A 45 16.21 3.80 5.53
C GLN A 45 16.98 4.86 4.72
N ILE A 46 16.28 5.73 3.99
CA ILE A 46 16.89 6.83 3.22
C ILE A 46 17.55 7.83 4.17
N ALA A 47 16.86 8.22 5.24
CA ALA A 47 17.40 9.11 6.26
C ALA A 47 18.64 8.50 6.92
N TYR A 48 18.60 7.22 7.30
CA TYR A 48 19.72 6.53 7.92
C TYR A 48 20.92 6.37 6.97
N LYS A 49 20.68 5.91 5.73
CA LYS A 49 21.77 5.58 4.79
C LYS A 49 22.39 6.82 4.13
N TYR A 50 21.56 7.80 3.79
CA TYR A 50 21.98 8.96 2.98
C TYR A 50 21.93 10.28 3.73
N GLY A 51 21.34 10.34 4.94
CA GLY A 51 21.17 11.58 5.70
C GLY A 51 20.14 12.53 5.08
N ILE A 52 19.16 12.00 4.34
CA ILE A 52 18.19 12.79 3.58
C ILE A 52 16.77 12.50 4.07
N GLU A 53 16.04 13.56 4.38
CA GLU A 53 14.60 13.53 4.61
C GLU A 53 13.92 14.21 3.42
N ASP A 54 13.22 13.43 2.61
CA ASP A 54 12.57 13.86 1.36
C ASP A 54 11.23 13.14 1.18
N ASP A 55 10.25 13.84 0.65
CA ASP A 55 8.88 13.36 0.43
C ASP A 55 8.70 12.62 -0.90
N TRP A 56 9.78 12.44 -1.68
CA TRP A 56 9.77 11.59 -2.88
C TRP A 56 9.11 10.21 -2.65
N VAL A 57 9.32 9.59 -1.48
CA VAL A 57 8.71 8.29 -1.13
C VAL A 57 7.18 8.33 -1.18
N ASP A 58 6.55 9.47 -0.89
CA ASP A 58 5.10 9.60 -0.90
C ASP A 58 4.51 9.58 -2.32
N THR A 59 5.34 9.87 -3.32
CA THR A 59 4.98 9.80 -4.75
C THR A 59 5.03 8.38 -5.32
N LEU A 60 5.62 7.43 -4.58
CA LEU A 60 5.81 6.06 -5.04
C LEU A 60 4.57 5.20 -4.80
N SER A 61 4.27 4.34 -5.76
CA SER A 61 3.33 3.22 -5.60
C SER A 61 3.91 2.14 -4.67
N ASN A 62 3.05 1.29 -4.09
CA ASN A 62 3.48 0.18 -3.21
C ASN A 62 4.58 -0.70 -3.84
N HIS A 63 4.42 -1.08 -5.12
CA HIS A 63 5.43 -1.86 -5.83
C HIS A 63 6.76 -1.08 -5.98
N GLN A 64 6.71 0.23 -6.23
CA GLN A 64 7.93 1.04 -6.33
C GLN A 64 8.63 1.17 -4.98
N ILE A 65 7.89 1.20 -3.87
CA ILE A 65 8.46 1.21 -2.51
C ILE A 65 9.20 -0.10 -2.22
N GLU A 66 8.64 -1.24 -2.61
CA GLU A 66 9.29 -2.55 -2.47
C GLU A 66 10.58 -2.62 -3.32
N ASP A 67 10.53 -2.20 -4.58
CA ASP A 67 11.70 -2.17 -5.46
C ASP A 67 12.79 -1.22 -4.95
N ALA A 68 12.40 -0.04 -4.47
CA ALA A 68 13.32 0.93 -3.86
C ALA A 68 13.95 0.37 -2.56
N SER A 69 13.19 -0.37 -1.75
CA SER A 69 13.67 -1.00 -0.51
C SER A 69 14.72 -2.08 -0.75
N ILE A 70 14.72 -2.73 -1.92
CA ILE A 70 15.77 -3.67 -2.32
C ILE A 70 16.96 -2.89 -2.88
N ARG A 71 16.71 -1.96 -3.80
CA ARG A 71 17.75 -1.21 -4.52
C ARG A 71 18.56 -0.28 -3.63
N ILE A 72 17.98 0.23 -2.55
CA ILE A 72 18.70 1.05 -1.58
C ILE A 72 19.92 0.32 -1.05
N LEU A 73 19.91 -1.02 -0.95
CA LEU A 73 21.05 -1.82 -0.51
C LEU A 73 22.22 -1.74 -1.50
N GLU A 74 21.93 -1.60 -2.80
CA GLU A 74 22.88 -1.61 -3.91
C GLU A 74 23.29 -0.20 -4.39
N CYS A 75 22.76 0.86 -3.79
CA CYS A 75 23.02 2.24 -4.21
C CYS A 75 23.88 2.97 -3.17
N ASP A 76 24.98 3.55 -3.60
CA ASP A 76 25.90 4.30 -2.74
C ASP A 76 25.36 5.70 -2.42
N THR A 77 24.59 6.29 -3.34
CA THR A 77 23.97 7.60 -3.14
C THR A 77 22.47 7.59 -3.38
N TYR A 78 21.78 8.56 -2.78
CA TYR A 78 20.35 8.77 -3.01
C TYR A 78 20.03 9.13 -4.47
N ARG A 79 20.94 9.81 -5.16
CA ARG A 79 20.82 10.12 -6.58
C ARG A 79 20.82 8.85 -7.43
N ASP A 80 21.70 7.88 -7.12
CA ASP A 80 21.76 6.61 -7.84
C ASP A 80 20.48 5.80 -7.65
N LEU A 81 19.93 5.81 -6.42
CA LEU A 81 18.65 5.17 -6.13
C LEU A 81 17.53 5.76 -7.00
N LYS A 82 17.35 7.09 -7.00
CA LYS A 82 16.35 7.77 -7.83
C LYS A 82 16.54 7.48 -9.33
N GLY A 83 17.77 7.60 -9.82
CA GLY A 83 18.08 7.34 -11.23
C GLY A 83 17.79 5.89 -11.66
N LYS A 84 18.06 4.90 -10.81
CA LYS A 84 17.69 3.50 -11.09
C LYS A 84 16.17 3.32 -11.13
N MET A 85 15.41 4.03 -10.31
CA MET A 85 13.94 3.98 -10.30
C MET A 85 13.33 4.57 -11.58
N GLU A 86 13.81 5.73 -12.02
CA GLU A 86 13.32 6.41 -13.25
C GLU A 86 13.60 5.62 -14.53
N ASN A 87 14.79 5.01 -14.64
CA ASN A 87 15.18 4.21 -15.80
C ASN A 87 14.30 2.97 -16.03
N LYS A 88 13.61 2.48 -14.99
CA LYS A 88 12.72 1.31 -15.09
C LYS A 88 11.37 1.68 -15.71
N GLU A 89 10.85 2.87 -15.41
CA GLU A 89 9.60 3.39 -15.98
C GLU A 89 9.73 3.57 -17.50
N ILE A 90 10.87 4.11 -17.97
CA ILE A 90 11.16 4.27 -19.41
C ILE A 90 11.20 2.92 -20.13
N ARG A 91 11.71 1.85 -19.49
CA ARG A 91 11.79 0.51 -20.10
C ARG A 91 10.46 -0.22 -20.13
N LYS A 92 9.50 0.10 -19.25
CA LYS A 92 8.16 -0.48 -19.25
C LYS A 92 7.22 0.17 -20.27
N GLN A 93 7.41 1.45 -20.59
CA GLN A 93 6.60 2.16 -21.60
C GLN A 93 7.00 1.83 -23.05
N ASN A 94 8.20 1.30 -23.27
CA ASN A 94 8.73 0.95 -24.59
C ASN A 94 8.56 -0.54 -24.97
N LYS A 95 7.64 -1.25 -24.30
CA LYS A 95 7.41 -2.68 -24.49
C LYS A 95 5.93 -2.95 -24.69
#